data_AF-A0A9D4XW60-F1
#
_entry.id   AF-A0A9D4XW60-F1
#
_cell.length_a   1.000
_cell.length_b   1.000
_cell.length_c   1.000
_cell.angle_alpha   90.00
_cell.angle_beta   90.00
_cell.angle_gamma   90.00
#
_symmetry.space_group_name_H-M   'P 1'
#
loop_
_entity.id
_entity.type
_entity.pdbx_description
1 polymer ?
#
loop_
_entity_poly.entity_id
_entity_poly.type
_entity_poly.pdbx_seq_one_letter_code
_entity_poly.pdbx_strand_id
1 'polypeptide(L)'
;MLGGLKPTHTSPNPRGLTAVSWKSSKQDAVADSTTEAEYIVASSAAKEVVWIKKFISELGIVPSIVDPIGLYCDNNGAIAQAKEPRSHQRSKHILRRYHLVREIIDREDVKIYRIPTLDNIVDPLTKPLAQQKHDGHTRSMGIRDNLIVETSPMRIEDRELKQLRGKEIALVKVAWGGPAGGNVTWELESQMKESYPELFD
;
A
#
# COMPACT_ATOMS: atom_id res chain seq x y z
N MET A 1 -7.06 -6.83 2.64
CA MET A 1 -6.17 -6.16 1.66
C MET A 1 -6.95 -5.82 0.41
N LEU A 2 -6.87 -4.56 -0.02
CA LEU A 2 -7.44 -4.10 -1.27
C LEU A 2 -6.37 -3.42 -2.11
N GLY A 3 -6.39 -3.71 -3.40
CA GLY A 3 -5.60 -3.01 -4.40
C GLY A 3 -4.58 -3.91 -5.07
N GLY A 4 -4.99 -4.52 -6.19
CA GLY A 4 -4.10 -5.22 -7.11
C GLY A 4 -4.52 -4.95 -8.55
N LEU A 5 -4.53 -3.69 -8.99
CA LEU A 5 -4.63 -3.42 -10.42
C LEU A 5 -3.34 -3.92 -11.09
N LYS A 6 -3.48 -4.89 -12.00
CA LYS A 6 -2.38 -5.48 -12.75
C LYS A 6 -1.73 -4.41 -13.64
N PRO A 7 -0.40 -4.25 -13.64
CA PRO A 7 0.24 -3.28 -14.53
C PRO A 7 0.19 -3.77 -15.98
N THR A 8 -0.34 -2.95 -16.88
CA THR A 8 -0.18 -3.12 -18.32
C THR A 8 1.24 -2.70 -18.71
N HIS A 9 1.91 -3.55 -19.49
CA HIS A 9 3.25 -3.32 -20.02
C HIS A 9 3.31 -2.02 -20.85
N THR A 10 4.02 -1.00 -20.34
CA THR A 10 4.87 -0.01 -21.07
C THR A 10 5.01 1.29 -20.24
N SER A 11 5.80 1.28 -19.16
CA SER A 11 6.42 2.50 -18.61
C SER A 11 7.60 2.12 -17.70
N PRO A 12 8.78 2.77 -17.82
CA PRO A 12 9.96 2.45 -17.02
C PRO A 12 9.87 2.93 -15.57
N ASN A 13 8.75 3.50 -15.13
CA ASN A 13 8.52 3.83 -13.73
C ASN A 13 7.06 3.52 -13.36
N PRO A 14 6.73 2.33 -12.83
CA PRO A 14 5.41 2.10 -12.29
C PRO A 14 5.27 3.03 -11.08
N ARG A 15 4.31 3.96 -11.10
CA ARG A 15 3.85 4.63 -9.87
C ARG A 15 3.54 3.51 -8.88
N GLY A 16 4.46 3.27 -7.95
CA GLY A 16 4.39 2.14 -7.03
C GLY A 16 3.11 2.24 -6.24
N LEU A 17 2.26 1.23 -6.34
CA LEU A 17 1.08 1.12 -5.50
C LEU A 17 1.59 0.93 -4.06
N THR A 18 1.31 1.90 -3.19
CA THR A 18 1.66 1.83 -1.77
C THR A 18 0.47 1.30 -0.98
N ALA A 19 0.74 0.44 0.01
CA ALA A 19 -0.29 -0.03 0.93
C ALA A 19 -0.95 1.14 1.67
N VAL A 20 -2.28 1.27 1.57
CA VAL A 20 -3.05 2.33 2.23
C VAL A 20 -3.54 1.88 3.62
N SER A 21 -3.85 0.60 3.78
CA SER A 21 -4.24 -0.02 5.04
C SER A 21 -3.73 -1.46 5.10
N TRP A 22 -3.24 -1.86 6.27
CA TRP A 22 -2.85 -3.25 6.55
C TRP A 22 -3.22 -3.63 7.98
N LYS A 23 -3.50 -4.92 8.15
CA LYS A 23 -3.73 -5.52 9.46
C LYS A 23 -3.18 -6.94 9.46
N SER A 24 -2.33 -7.24 10.45
CA SER A 24 -1.98 -8.61 10.82
C SER A 24 -2.38 -8.83 12.27
N SER A 25 -3.19 -9.86 12.50
CA SER A 25 -3.66 -10.21 13.84
C SER A 25 -3.87 -11.71 13.92
N LYS A 26 -3.62 -12.27 15.10
CA LYS A 26 -4.01 -13.65 15.39
C LYS A 26 -5.53 -13.79 15.25
N GLN A 27 -5.98 -14.88 14.64
CA GLN A 27 -7.42 -15.13 14.50
C GLN A 27 -8.04 -15.42 15.88
N ASP A 28 -9.14 -14.74 16.20
CA ASP A 28 -9.86 -14.94 17.46
C ASP A 28 -10.65 -16.26 17.49
N ALA A 29 -11.05 -16.75 16.32
CA ALA A 29 -11.75 -18.01 16.17
C ALA A 29 -10.77 -19.12 15.79
N VAL A 30 -10.96 -20.30 16.36
CA VAL A 30 -10.25 -21.52 15.94
C VAL A 30 -10.84 -21.96 14.61
N ALA A 31 -9.97 -22.14 13.62
CA ALA A 31 -10.33 -22.71 12.33
C ALA A 31 -9.91 -24.19 12.27
N ASP A 32 -10.78 -25.05 11.77
CA ASP A 32 -10.51 -26.50 11.67
C ASP A 32 -9.70 -26.86 10.42
N SER A 33 -9.46 -25.89 9.53
CA SER A 33 -8.64 -26.06 8.33
C SER A 33 -8.03 -24.74 7.87
N THR A 34 -6.96 -24.83 7.07
CA THR A 34 -6.37 -23.66 6.40
C THR A 34 -7.36 -22.97 5.47
N THR A 35 -8.24 -23.73 4.80
CA THR A 35 -9.33 -23.20 3.98
C THR A 35 -10.30 -22.36 4.78
N GLU A 36 -10.67 -22.80 5.98
CA GLU A 36 -11.55 -22.04 6.87
C GLU A 36 -10.85 -20.79 7.40
N ALA A 37 -9.58 -20.89 7.79
CA ALA A 37 -8.78 -19.75 8.23
C ALA A 37 -8.71 -18.66 7.15
N GLU A 38 -8.45 -19.05 5.89
CA GLU A 38 -8.41 -18.13 4.74
C GLU A 38 -9.80 -17.54 4.42
N TYR A 39 -10.87 -18.32 4.60
CA TYR A 39 -12.23 -17.83 4.44
C TYR A 39 -12.60 -16.78 5.49
N ILE A 40 -12.19 -16.98 6.74
CA ILE A 40 -12.34 -16.02 7.84
C ILE A 40 -11.58 -14.72 7.54
N VAL A 41 -10.35 -14.83 7.02
CA VAL A 41 -9.53 -13.68 6.61
C VAL A 41 -10.20 -12.93 5.46
N ALA A 42 -10.67 -13.63 4.42
CA ALA A 42 -11.38 -13.03 3.30
C ALA A 42 -12.63 -12.26 3.77
N SER A 43 -13.39 -12.80 4.71
CA SER A 43 -14.54 -12.10 5.31
C SER A 43 -14.16 -10.84 6.08
N SER A 44 -13.07 -10.91 6.84
CA SER A 44 -12.57 -9.75 7.60
C SER A 44 -12.08 -8.65 6.65
N ALA A 45 -11.34 -9.03 5.61
CA ALA A 45 -10.91 -8.10 4.57
C ALA A 45 -12.09 -7.48 3.82
N ALA A 46 -13.10 -8.26 3.45
CA ALA A 46 -14.33 -7.76 2.80
C ALA A 46 -15.07 -6.70 3.64
N LYS A 47 -15.11 -6.85 4.97
CA LYS A 47 -15.69 -5.83 5.86
C LYS A 47 -14.91 -4.52 5.84
N GLU A 48 -13.57 -4.61 5.86
CA GLU A 48 -12.69 -3.46 5.75
C GLU A 48 -12.85 -2.76 4.40
N VAL A 49 -13.03 -3.53 3.31
CA VAL A 49 -13.36 -2.99 1.98
C VAL A 49 -14.60 -2.11 2.03
N VAL A 50 -15.70 -2.65 2.54
CA VAL A 50 -16.98 -1.94 2.59
C VAL A 50 -16.84 -0.66 3.43
N TRP A 51 -16.09 -0.71 4.53
CA TRP A 51 -15.83 0.47 5.35
C TRP A 51 -15.03 1.54 4.58
N ILE A 52 -13.93 1.15 3.92
CA ILE A 52 -13.12 2.08 3.10
C ILE A 52 -13.96 2.67 1.96
N LYS A 53 -14.73 1.83 1.27
CA LYS A 53 -15.61 2.24 0.15
C LYS A 53 -16.61 3.29 0.62
N LYS A 54 -17.25 3.06 1.76
CA LYS A 54 -18.19 4.02 2.38
C LYS A 54 -17.50 5.33 2.77
N PHE A 55 -16.37 5.23 3.47
CA PHE A 55 -15.61 6.40 3.90
C PHE A 55 -15.19 7.29 2.72
N ILE A 56 -14.61 6.70 1.68
CA ILE A 56 -14.19 7.45 0.48
C ILE A 56 -15.40 8.01 -0.29
N SER A 57 -16.51 7.27 -0.34
CA SER A 57 -17.74 7.76 -0.98
C SER A 57 -18.30 9.00 -0.27
N GLU A 58 -18.26 9.02 1.07
CA GLU A 58 -18.69 10.17 1.87
C GLU A 58 -17.79 11.40 1.65
N LEU A 59 -16.50 11.21 1.33
CA LEU A 59 -15.61 12.31 0.99
C LEU A 59 -15.87 12.90 -0.41
N GLY A 60 -16.50 12.14 -1.32
CA GLY A 60 -16.85 12.63 -2.67
C GLY A 60 -15.67 12.90 -3.61
N ILE A 61 -14.46 12.49 -3.25
CA ILE A 61 -13.21 12.84 -3.97
C ILE A 61 -12.74 11.78 -4.99
N VAL A 62 -13.26 10.56 -4.93
CA VAL A 62 -12.86 9.46 -5.84
C VAL A 62 -14.10 8.81 -6.47
N PRO A 63 -14.53 9.27 -7.66
CA PRO A 63 -15.74 8.74 -8.32
C PRO A 63 -15.66 7.24 -8.65
N SER A 64 -14.47 6.72 -8.92
CA SER A 64 -14.26 5.29 -9.25
C SER A 64 -14.47 4.34 -8.06
N ILE A 65 -14.67 4.86 -6.84
CA ILE A 65 -14.90 4.02 -5.66
C ILE A 65 -16.21 3.22 -5.75
N VAL A 66 -17.12 3.63 -6.63
CA VAL A 66 -18.38 2.91 -6.91
C VAL A 66 -18.14 1.51 -7.49
N ASP A 67 -17.03 1.30 -8.18
CA ASP A 67 -16.73 0.01 -8.80
C ASP A 67 -16.43 -1.07 -7.73
N PRO A 68 -16.72 -2.35 -8.02
CA PRO A 68 -16.39 -3.45 -7.12
C PRO A 68 -14.88 -3.51 -6.88
N ILE A 69 -14.46 -3.57 -5.62
CA ILE A 69 -13.02 -3.60 -5.31
C ILE A 69 -12.52 -5.06 -5.31
N GLY A 70 -11.37 -5.30 -5.94
CA GLY A 70 -10.76 -6.62 -6.02
C GLY A 70 -10.21 -7.12 -4.67
N LEU A 71 -10.72 -8.27 -4.22
CA LEU A 71 -10.21 -9.02 -3.07
C LEU A 71 -9.41 -10.23 -3.58
N TYR A 72 -8.12 -10.30 -3.26
CA TYR A 72 -7.25 -11.38 -3.72
C TYR A 72 -7.07 -12.43 -2.63
N CYS A 73 -7.18 -13.71 -3.01
CA CYS A 73 -6.98 -14.85 -2.13
C CYS A 73 -6.21 -15.94 -2.88
N ASP A 74 -5.32 -16.65 -2.19
CA ASP A 74 -4.53 -17.73 -2.79
C ASP A 74 -5.10 -19.13 -2.50
N ASN A 75 -6.17 -19.22 -1.69
CA ASN A 75 -6.81 -20.48 -1.34
C ASN A 75 -8.08 -20.72 -2.16
N ASN A 76 -8.02 -21.69 -3.08
CA ASN A 76 -9.16 -22.04 -3.94
C ASN A 76 -10.39 -22.51 -3.16
N GLY A 77 -10.20 -23.19 -2.02
CA GLY A 77 -11.29 -23.63 -1.16
C GLY A 77 -12.02 -22.44 -0.53
N ALA A 78 -11.28 -21.45 -0.04
CA ALA A 78 -11.84 -20.24 0.54
C ALA A 78 -12.58 -19.41 -0.53
N ILE A 79 -12.01 -19.30 -1.73
CA ILE A 79 -12.66 -18.64 -2.87
C ILE A 79 -13.97 -19.34 -3.25
N ALA A 80 -13.95 -20.68 -3.35
CA ALA A 80 -15.15 -21.44 -3.66
C ALA A 80 -16.23 -21.25 -2.58
N GLN A 81 -15.85 -21.28 -1.31
CA GLN A 81 -16.77 -21.03 -0.19
C GLN A 81 -17.34 -19.60 -0.18
N ALA A 82 -16.60 -18.62 -0.71
CA ALA A 82 -17.04 -17.23 -0.83
C ALA A 82 -17.96 -16.99 -2.02
N LYS A 83 -17.74 -17.67 -3.14
CA LYS A 83 -18.57 -17.52 -4.35
C LYS A 83 -19.83 -18.37 -4.34
N GLU A 84 -19.76 -19.57 -3.78
CA GLU A 84 -20.83 -20.56 -3.87
C GLU A 84 -21.24 -20.98 -2.45
N PRO A 85 -22.47 -20.70 -2.01
CA PRO A 85 -23.00 -21.14 -0.71
C PRO A 85 -23.40 -22.63 -0.75
N ARG A 86 -22.51 -23.52 -1.22
CA ARG A 86 -22.70 -24.96 -1.02
C ARG A 86 -22.50 -25.27 0.45
N SER A 87 -23.60 -25.38 1.18
CA SER A 87 -23.64 -25.86 2.55
C SER A 87 -23.24 -27.34 2.59
N HIS A 88 -21.93 -27.60 2.60
CA HIS A 88 -21.42 -28.92 2.93
C HIS A 88 -21.49 -29.12 4.45
N GLN A 89 -21.81 -30.34 4.89
CA GLN A 89 -21.78 -30.72 6.32
C GLN A 89 -20.47 -30.34 7.02
N ARG A 90 -19.36 -30.25 6.26
CA ARG A 90 -18.02 -29.85 6.70
C ARG A 90 -17.81 -28.34 6.88
N SER A 91 -18.80 -27.50 6.60
CA SER A 91 -18.69 -26.03 6.69
C SER A 91 -19.66 -25.43 7.70
N LYS A 92 -20.51 -26.26 8.33
CA LYS A 92 -21.58 -25.84 9.24
C LYS A 92 -21.07 -25.19 10.53
N HIS A 93 -19.84 -25.51 10.92
CA HIS A 93 -19.20 -25.01 12.13
C HIS A 93 -18.62 -23.60 11.94
N ILE A 94 -18.49 -23.14 10.69
CA ILE A 94 -18.07 -21.77 10.40
C ILE A 94 -19.13 -20.82 10.95
N LEU A 95 -18.71 -19.91 11.83
CA LEU A 95 -19.62 -18.94 12.43
C LEU A 95 -20.30 -18.09 11.36
N ARG A 96 -21.62 -17.89 11.49
CA ARG A 96 -22.46 -17.12 10.55
C ARG A 96 -21.87 -15.74 10.21
N ARG A 97 -21.19 -15.09 11.15
CA ARG A 97 -20.55 -13.77 10.97
C ARG A 97 -19.52 -13.73 9.84
N TYR A 98 -18.98 -14.87 9.43
CA TYR A 98 -18.00 -14.99 8.35
C TYR A 98 -18.64 -15.20 6.98
N HIS A 99 -19.90 -15.65 6.93
CA HIS A 99 -20.65 -15.75 5.68
C HIS A 99 -21.04 -14.39 5.09
N LEU A 100 -20.87 -13.29 5.83
CA LEU A 100 -21.11 -11.94 5.33
C LEU A 100 -20.34 -11.62 4.04
N VAL A 101 -19.18 -12.27 3.82
CA VAL A 101 -18.41 -12.10 2.57
C VAL A 101 -19.23 -12.45 1.33
N ARG A 102 -20.15 -13.41 1.43
CA ARG A 102 -21.01 -13.83 0.32
C ARG A 102 -21.97 -12.71 -0.06
N GLU A 103 -22.58 -12.08 0.94
CA GLU A 103 -23.48 -10.94 0.74
C GLU A 103 -22.74 -9.72 0.17
N ILE A 104 -21.52 -9.47 0.63
CA ILE A 104 -20.68 -8.37 0.09
C ILE A 104 -20.31 -8.63 -1.38
N ILE A 105 -20.06 -9.88 -1.76
CA ILE A 105 -19.80 -10.26 -3.17
C ILE A 105 -21.09 -10.15 -4.01
N ASP A 106 -22.22 -10.62 -3.48
CA ASP A 106 -23.52 -10.58 -4.16
C ASP A 106 -24.01 -9.15 -4.43
N ARG A 107 -23.73 -8.21 -3.52
CA ARG A 107 -23.97 -6.77 -3.68
C ARG A 107 -23.00 -6.08 -4.63
N GLU A 108 -22.03 -6.81 -5.18
CA GLU A 108 -20.93 -6.30 -6.01
C GLU A 108 -20.06 -5.22 -5.32
N ASP A 109 -20.03 -5.18 -3.99
CA ASP A 109 -19.07 -4.31 -3.29
C ASP A 109 -17.63 -4.82 -3.47
N VAL A 110 -17.48 -6.14 -3.59
CA VAL A 110 -16.20 -6.85 -3.74
C VAL A 110 -16.27 -7.88 -4.85
N LYS A 111 -15.19 -8.01 -5.64
CA LYS A 111 -14.95 -9.15 -6.53
C LYS A 111 -13.75 -9.96 -6.04
N ILE A 112 -13.96 -11.24 -5.73
CA ILE A 112 -12.89 -12.11 -5.24
C ILE A 112 -12.15 -12.82 -6.39
N TYR A 113 -10.82 -12.71 -6.40
CA TYR A 113 -9.91 -13.24 -7.42
C TYR A 113 -8.88 -14.20 -6.81
N ARG A 114 -8.49 -15.19 -7.61
CA ARG A 114 -7.31 -16.02 -7.30
C ARG A 114 -6.05 -15.25 -7.64
N ILE A 115 -5.13 -15.15 -6.69
CA ILE A 115 -3.75 -14.69 -6.91
C ILE A 115 -2.80 -15.86 -6.62
N PRO A 116 -1.80 -16.17 -7.45
CA PRO A 116 -0.82 -17.22 -7.13
C PRO A 116 -0.16 -16.99 -5.78
N THR A 117 0.12 -18.06 -5.02
CA THR A 117 0.70 -17.95 -3.67
C THR A 117 2.05 -17.23 -3.69
N LEU A 118 2.85 -17.42 -4.75
CA LEU A 118 4.14 -16.74 -4.92
C LEU A 118 4.00 -15.24 -5.19
N ASP A 119 2.83 -14.78 -5.62
CA ASP A 119 2.55 -13.37 -5.94
C ASP A 119 1.75 -12.70 -4.82
N ASN A 120 1.45 -13.42 -3.73
CA ASN A 120 0.64 -12.91 -2.65
C ASN A 120 1.46 -11.97 -1.76
N ILE A 121 1.41 -10.66 -2.07
CA ILE A 121 2.17 -9.61 -1.39
C ILE A 121 1.93 -9.53 0.14
N VAL A 122 0.89 -10.22 0.64
CA VAL A 122 0.51 -10.26 2.05
C VAL A 122 1.23 -11.35 2.83
N ASP A 123 1.85 -12.31 2.15
CA ASP A 123 2.52 -13.45 2.77
C ASP A 123 3.56 -13.05 3.84
N PRO A 124 4.35 -11.97 3.71
CA PRO A 124 5.22 -11.50 4.80
C PRO A 124 4.50 -11.22 6.12
N LEU A 125 3.21 -10.87 6.07
CA LEU A 125 2.40 -10.54 7.24
C LEU A 125 1.75 -11.76 7.89
N THR A 126 1.73 -12.91 7.21
CA THR A 126 0.99 -14.11 7.64
C THR A 126 1.86 -15.36 7.76
N LYS A 127 3.06 -15.36 7.15
CA LYS A 127 3.94 -16.53 7.06
C LYS A 127 5.40 -16.14 7.34
N PRO A 128 6.20 -17.04 7.95
CA PRO A 128 7.65 -16.88 7.96
C PRO A 128 8.19 -17.11 6.54
N LEU A 129 8.84 -16.11 5.95
CA LEU A 129 9.43 -16.17 4.62
C LEU A 129 10.95 -16.05 4.68
N ALA A 130 11.65 -16.61 3.69
CA ALA A 130 13.06 -16.33 3.47
C ALA A 130 13.27 -14.84 3.13
N GLN A 131 14.36 -14.24 3.62
CA GLN A 131 14.67 -12.81 3.50
C GLN A 131 14.45 -12.27 2.08
N GLN A 132 14.97 -12.95 1.05
CA GLN A 132 14.83 -12.52 -0.33
C GLN A 132 13.37 -12.38 -0.79
N LYS A 133 12.49 -13.30 -0.39
CA LYS A 133 11.06 -13.23 -0.71
C LYS A 133 10.36 -12.14 0.09
N HIS A 134 10.68 -12.04 1.39
CA HIS A 134 10.19 -10.97 2.25
C HIS A 134 10.48 -9.60 1.63
N ASP A 135 11.73 -9.34 1.23
CA ASP A 135 12.15 -8.04 0.69
C ASP A 135 11.55 -7.75 -0.69
N GLY A 136 11.29 -8.79 -1.49
CA GLY A 136 10.54 -8.64 -2.75
C GLY A 136 9.11 -8.16 -2.51
N HIS A 137 8.40 -8.79 -1.57
CA HIS A 137 7.02 -8.42 -1.25
C HIS A 137 6.92 -7.07 -0.52
N THR A 138 7.83 -6.77 0.41
CA THR A 138 7.90 -5.50 1.14
C THR A 138 8.09 -4.32 0.18
N ARG A 139 9.00 -4.46 -0.80
CA ARG A 139 9.14 -3.48 -1.89
C ARG A 139 7.87 -3.35 -2.74
N SER A 140 7.20 -4.46 -3.03
CA SER A 140 5.95 -4.47 -3.79
C SER A 140 4.77 -3.83 -3.04
N MET A 141 4.79 -3.83 -1.70
CA MET A 141 3.85 -3.09 -0.85
C MET A 141 4.17 -1.59 -0.76
N GLY A 142 5.30 -1.15 -1.34
CA GLY A 142 5.77 0.24 -1.23
C GLY A 142 6.43 0.56 0.11
N ILE A 143 6.74 -0.44 0.94
CA ILE A 143 7.54 -0.26 2.15
C ILE A 143 9.01 -0.14 1.69
N ARG A 144 9.59 1.03 1.92
CA ARG A 144 10.98 1.33 1.60
C ARG A 144 11.73 1.72 2.86
N ASP A 145 13.00 1.35 2.95
CA ASP A 145 13.88 1.71 4.07
C ASP A 145 14.23 3.21 4.08
N ASN A 146 13.95 3.93 2.99
CA ASN A 146 14.13 5.36 2.88
C ASN A 146 12.79 6.13 2.94
N LEU A 147 12.51 6.74 4.10
CA LEU A 147 11.49 7.79 4.26
C LEU A 147 11.84 9.10 3.53
N ILE A 148 12.82 9.07 2.61
CA ILE A 148 13.20 10.24 1.83
C ILE A 148 12.03 10.53 0.90
N VAL A 149 11.22 11.52 1.29
CA VAL A 149 10.41 12.26 0.35
C VAL A 149 11.42 12.82 -0.65
N GLU A 150 11.42 12.30 -1.88
CA GLU A 150 12.22 12.85 -2.97
C GLU A 150 11.85 14.33 -3.07
N THR A 151 12.73 15.16 -2.53
CA THR A 151 12.62 16.61 -2.58
C THR A 151 13.67 17.05 -3.57
N SER A 152 13.22 17.56 -4.71
CA SER A 152 14.12 18.08 -5.73
C SER A 152 14.32 19.57 -5.48
N PRO A 153 15.57 20.07 -5.44
CA PRO A 153 15.78 21.50 -5.32
C PRO A 153 15.27 22.16 -6.60
N MET A 154 14.44 23.19 -6.46
CA MET A 154 13.76 23.85 -7.58
C MET A 154 14.51 25.08 -8.05
N ARG A 155 14.99 25.90 -7.11
CA ARG A 155 15.72 27.14 -7.37
C ARG A 155 16.45 27.64 -6.12
N ILE A 156 17.41 28.52 -6.34
CA ILE A 156 18.01 29.35 -5.30
C ILE A 156 17.17 30.62 -5.16
N GLU A 157 16.73 30.91 -3.93
CA GLU A 157 15.95 32.12 -3.63
C GLU A 157 16.80 33.26 -3.11
N ASP A 158 17.91 32.96 -2.44
CA ASP A 158 18.75 33.96 -1.78
C ASP A 158 20.16 33.43 -1.53
N ARG A 159 21.10 34.32 -1.25
CA ARG A 159 22.50 34.01 -0.97
C ARG A 159 23.04 34.88 0.16
N GLU A 160 23.73 34.26 1.10
CA GLU A 160 24.27 34.94 2.28
C GLU A 160 25.73 34.51 2.54
N LEU A 161 26.58 35.45 2.92
CA LEU A 161 27.94 35.17 3.44
C LEU A 161 27.92 35.33 4.96
N LYS A 162 28.22 34.25 5.69
CA LYS A 162 28.33 34.27 7.16
C LYS A 162 29.77 34.13 7.60
N GLN A 163 30.14 34.88 8.63
CA GLN A 163 31.42 34.71 9.29
C GLN A 163 31.25 33.84 10.54
N LEU A 164 31.83 32.64 10.52
CA LEU A 164 31.76 31.67 11.61
C LEU A 164 33.18 31.23 11.97
N ARG A 165 33.56 31.48 13.23
CA ARG A 165 34.88 31.10 13.77
C ARG A 165 36.06 31.61 12.93
N GLY A 166 35.95 32.84 12.42
CA GLY A 166 36.99 33.47 11.59
C GLY A 166 37.04 32.98 10.13
N LYS A 167 36.07 32.17 9.69
CA LYS A 167 35.94 31.74 8.29
C LYS A 167 34.68 32.32 7.68
N GLU A 168 34.78 32.74 6.42
CA GLU A 168 33.61 33.07 5.61
C GLU A 168 32.99 31.78 5.05
N ILE A 169 31.67 31.67 5.18
CA ILE A 169 30.87 30.53 4.74
C ILE A 169 29.75 31.06 3.86
N ALA A 170 29.75 30.65 2.60
CA ALA A 170 28.70 30.99 1.66
C ALA A 170 27.54 30.00 1.77
N LEU A 171 26.34 30.54 1.97
CA LEU A 171 25.09 29.81 2.07
C LEU A 171 24.14 30.27 0.97
N VAL A 172 23.34 29.33 0.48
CA VAL A 172 22.25 29.58 -0.45
C VAL A 172 20.93 29.12 0.16
N LYS A 173 19.89 29.93 -0.03
CA LYS A 173 18.54 29.59 0.37
C LYS A 173 17.89 28.81 -0.76
N VAL A 174 17.57 27.54 -0.52
CA VAL A 174 17.11 26.61 -1.55
C VAL A 174 15.64 26.30 -1.32
N ALA A 175 14.82 26.55 -2.33
CA ALA A 175 13.44 26.10 -2.35
C ALA A 175 13.37 24.67 -2.88
N TRP A 176 12.81 23.76 -2.10
CA TRP A 176 12.64 22.36 -2.50
C TRP A 176 11.20 22.09 -2.89
N GLY A 177 11.03 21.31 -3.95
CA GLY A 177 9.73 20.81 -4.39
C GLY A 177 9.45 19.45 -3.77
N GLY A 178 8.23 19.23 -3.30
CA GLY A 178 7.81 17.93 -2.77
C GLY A 178 6.29 17.79 -2.69
N PRO A 179 5.77 16.55 -2.55
CA PRO A 179 4.33 16.25 -2.54
C PRO A 179 3.55 16.91 -1.39
N ALA A 180 4.23 17.28 -0.30
CA ALA A 180 3.63 17.85 0.91
C ALA A 180 3.64 19.39 0.96
N GLY A 181 4.00 20.05 -0.15
CA GLY A 181 4.26 21.49 -0.19
C GLY A 181 5.76 21.78 -0.05
N GLY A 182 6.23 22.79 -0.78
CA GLY A 182 7.66 23.13 -0.80
C GLY A 182 8.15 23.64 0.55
N ASN A 183 9.37 23.28 0.93
CA ASN A 183 10.07 23.85 2.07
C ASN A 183 11.27 24.66 1.58
N VAL A 184 11.84 25.48 2.46
CA VAL A 184 13.00 26.31 2.15
C VAL A 184 14.04 26.14 3.24
N THR A 185 15.27 25.79 2.86
CA THR A 185 16.40 25.59 3.79
C THR A 185 17.61 26.40 3.35
N TRP A 186 18.55 26.62 4.28
CA TRP A 186 19.85 27.23 3.99
C TRP A 186 20.90 26.13 3.86
N GLU A 187 21.53 26.03 2.70
CA GLU A 187 22.53 25.00 2.38
C GLU A 187 23.88 25.63 2.04
N LEU A 188 24.96 24.85 2.18
CA LEU A 188 26.30 25.27 1.77
C LEU A 188 26.36 25.42 0.25
N GLU A 189 26.80 26.60 -0.21
CA GLU A 189 26.88 26.90 -1.64
C GLU A 189 27.80 25.91 -2.38
N SER A 190 28.92 25.53 -1.77
CA SER A 190 29.85 24.57 -2.36
C SER A 190 29.22 23.20 -2.59
N GLN A 191 28.42 22.73 -1.63
CA GLN A 191 27.74 21.44 -1.71
C GLN A 191 26.65 21.46 -2.79
N MET A 192 25.91 22.57 -2.87
CA MET A 192 24.85 22.72 -3.87
C MET A 192 25.42 22.87 -5.28
N LYS A 193 26.57 23.54 -5.46
CA LYS A 193 27.26 23.60 -6.76
C LYS A 193 27.80 22.24 -7.22
N GLU A 194 28.23 21.40 -6.28
CA GLU A 194 28.69 20.04 -6.57
C GLU A 194 27.52 19.11 -6.96
N SER A 195 26.39 19.24 -6.26
CA SER A 195 25.26 18.32 -6.40
C SER A 195 24.24 18.75 -7.46
N TYR A 196 24.06 20.07 -7.65
CA TYR A 196 23.03 20.69 -8.49
C TYR A 196 23.59 21.94 -9.22
N PRO A 197 24.63 21.76 -10.06
CA PRO A 197 25.28 22.88 -10.76
C PRO A 197 24.31 23.70 -11.62
N GLU A 198 23.26 23.08 -12.15
CA GLU A 198 22.24 23.70 -13.00
C GLU A 198 21.40 24.79 -12.31
N LEU A 199 21.45 24.88 -10.98
CA LEU A 199 20.74 25.91 -10.22
C LEU A 199 21.53 27.22 -10.08
N PHE A 200 22.77 27.26 -10.57
CA PHE A 200 23.70 28.37 -10.41
C PHE A 200 24.02 29.12 -11.71
N ASP A 201 23.33 28.78 -12.80
CA ASP A 201 23.44 29.41 -14.13
C ASP A 201 22.62 30.71 -14.26
#